data_AF-A0A6P0ZTK1-F1
#
_entry.id   AF-A0A6P0ZTK1-F1
#
_cell.length_a   1.000
_cell.length_b   1.000
_cell.length_c   1.000
_cell.angle_alpha   90.00
_cell.angle_beta   90.00
_cell.angle_gamma   90.00
#
_symmetry.space_group_name_H-M   'P 1'
#
loop_
_entity.id
_entity.type
_entity.pdbx_description
1 polymer ?
#
loop_
_entity_poly.entity_id
_entity_poly.type
_entity_poly.pdbx_seq_one_letter_code
_entity_poly.pdbx_strand_id
1 'polypeptide(L)'
;MPTFRITGTNGANGTDGADGTNGPDGRDAQQGTSSGGKNPTCQNPQSAIEGNPGGNAGGASPGGDGIITGQGIFHLGDIQGDVEIIYTGGGGGNGGSGGNGGKGGNGGNGAAASGPCKQINGANGGKGGNGTNGQPGGNGANGPNIVVYYYQDTPTPNVSMSTETLKGGTGGAGGKAGQGGTGGSFGGSNGQNGSTGDAGTVGKSGAPGSFSVRSEPRPS
;
A
#
# COMPACT_ATOMS: atom_id res chain seq x y z
N MET A 1 23.38 -38.62 0.73
CA MET A 1 23.00 -37.65 1.76
C MET A 1 21.48 -37.50 1.74
N PRO A 2 20.76 -38.12 2.69
CA PRO A 2 19.34 -37.84 2.87
C PRO A 2 19.12 -36.38 3.29
N THR A 3 18.01 -35.80 2.82
CA THR A 3 17.64 -34.41 3.09
C THR A 3 16.24 -34.35 3.69
N PHE A 4 16.10 -33.69 4.85
CA PHE A 4 14.80 -33.43 5.48
C PHE A 4 14.39 -31.98 5.26
N ARG A 5 13.14 -31.75 4.82
CA ARG A 5 12.62 -30.40 4.56
C ARG A 5 11.48 -30.05 5.50
N ILE A 6 11.61 -28.89 6.16
CA ILE A 6 10.55 -28.26 6.95
C ILE A 6 10.20 -26.93 6.28
N THR A 7 8.98 -26.80 5.79
CA THR A 7 8.54 -25.61 5.06
C THR A 7 7.50 -24.83 5.85
N GLY A 8 7.78 -23.56 6.09
CA GLY A 8 6.80 -22.58 6.52
C GLY A 8 5.93 -22.07 5.38
N THR A 9 4.91 -21.29 5.72
CA THR A 9 4.01 -20.63 4.78
C THR A 9 4.29 -19.13 4.77
N ASN A 10 4.45 -18.55 3.57
CA ASN A 10 4.57 -17.11 3.44
C ASN A 10 3.32 -16.40 3.94
N GLY A 11 3.51 -15.21 4.48
CA GLY A 11 2.41 -14.32 4.80
C GLY A 11 1.72 -13.82 3.53
N ALA A 12 0.41 -13.59 3.62
CA ALA A 12 -0.36 -13.05 2.51
C ALA A 12 0.08 -11.60 2.21
N ASN A 13 0.12 -11.21 0.94
CA ASN A 13 0.30 -9.80 0.60
C ASN A 13 -0.94 -9.00 1.01
N GLY A 14 -0.70 -7.77 1.43
CA GLY A 14 -1.73 -6.77 1.58
C GLY A 14 -2.36 -6.39 0.24
N THR A 15 -3.56 -5.84 0.32
CA THR A 15 -4.31 -5.29 -0.80
C THR A 15 -4.04 -3.79 -0.92
N ASP A 16 -3.85 -3.32 -2.15
CA ASP A 16 -3.69 -1.89 -2.41
C ASP A 16 -4.98 -1.11 -2.11
N GLY A 17 -4.81 0.17 -1.80
CA GLY A 17 -5.91 1.11 -1.59
C GLY A 17 -6.55 1.51 -2.92
N ALA A 18 -7.87 1.70 -2.91
CA ALA A 18 -8.58 2.21 -4.08
C ALA A 18 -8.23 3.69 -4.32
N ASP A 19 -8.10 4.10 -5.58
CA ASP A 19 -7.94 5.52 -5.92
C ASP A 19 -9.23 6.31 -5.62
N GLY A 20 -9.05 7.59 -5.30
CA GLY A 20 -10.14 8.54 -5.13
C GLY A 20 -10.75 8.97 -6.47
N THR A 21 -12.03 9.32 -6.46
CA THR A 21 -12.75 9.77 -7.66
C THR A 21 -12.43 11.21 -8.00
N ASN A 22 -12.37 11.57 -9.28
CA ASN A 22 -12.24 12.98 -9.65
C ASN A 22 -13.52 13.75 -9.33
N GLY A 23 -13.36 14.99 -8.85
CA GLY A 23 -14.45 15.93 -8.70
C GLY A 23 -14.92 16.43 -10.06
N PRO A 24 -16.23 16.55 -10.31
CA PRO A 24 -16.72 17.11 -11.56
C PRO A 24 -16.41 18.62 -11.65
N ASP A 25 -16.21 19.07 -12.88
CA ASP A 25 -16.02 20.49 -13.19
C ASP A 25 -17.27 21.31 -12.85
N GLY A 26 -17.03 22.57 -12.52
CA GLY A 26 -18.02 23.59 -12.37
C GLY A 26 -18.62 24.01 -13.71
N ARG A 27 -19.58 24.92 -13.65
CA ARG A 27 -20.28 25.44 -14.83
C ARG A 27 -19.88 26.88 -15.07
N ASP A 28 -19.60 27.24 -16.32
CA ASP A 28 -19.33 28.62 -16.71
C ASP A 28 -20.51 29.55 -16.39
N ALA A 29 -20.18 30.83 -16.14
CA ALA A 29 -21.15 31.89 -16.03
C ALA A 29 -21.89 32.08 -17.36
N GLN A 30 -23.18 32.42 -17.27
CA GLN A 30 -23.96 32.81 -18.45
C GLN A 30 -24.17 34.32 -18.41
N GLN A 31 -23.69 35.00 -19.45
CA GLN A 31 -23.87 36.44 -19.57
C GLN A 31 -25.36 36.76 -19.73
N GLY A 32 -25.83 37.76 -18.99
CA GLY A 32 -27.20 38.25 -19.15
C GLY A 32 -27.42 38.98 -20.47
N THR A 33 -28.67 39.26 -20.80
CA THR A 33 -29.06 40.03 -21.99
C THR A 33 -29.48 41.45 -21.60
N SER A 34 -29.31 42.40 -22.51
CA SER A 34 -29.82 43.76 -22.35
C SER A 34 -31.34 43.80 -22.46
N SER A 35 -32.03 44.51 -21.57
CA SER A 35 -33.47 44.78 -21.69
C SER A 35 -33.84 45.70 -22.87
N GLY A 36 -32.84 46.31 -23.52
CA GLY A 36 -33.05 47.33 -24.55
C GLY A 36 -33.60 48.65 -24.01
N GLY A 37 -33.85 49.60 -24.92
CA GLY A 37 -34.45 50.91 -24.62
C GLY A 37 -33.47 51.99 -24.16
N LYS A 38 -34.01 53.17 -23.84
CA LYS A 38 -33.26 54.24 -23.15
C LYS A 38 -33.12 53.79 -21.69
N ASN A 39 -31.89 53.47 -21.27
CA ASN A 39 -31.52 52.87 -19.96
C ASN A 39 -31.70 51.34 -19.90
N PRO A 40 -30.95 50.59 -20.73
CA PRO A 40 -31.00 49.15 -20.70
C PRO A 40 -30.48 48.60 -19.36
N THR A 41 -31.09 47.52 -18.89
CA THR A 41 -30.69 46.77 -17.69
C THR A 41 -30.20 45.38 -18.08
N CYS A 42 -29.37 44.76 -17.24
CA CYS A 42 -28.94 43.38 -17.45
C CYS A 42 -30.01 42.41 -16.94
N GLN A 43 -30.40 41.44 -17.76
CA GLN A 43 -31.41 40.44 -17.43
C GLN A 43 -30.81 39.04 -17.43
N ASN A 44 -31.19 38.25 -16.43
CA ASN A 44 -30.84 36.83 -16.29
C ASN A 44 -29.34 36.47 -16.31
N PRO A 45 -28.42 37.25 -15.71
CA PRO A 45 -27.05 36.78 -15.55
C PRO A 45 -27.02 35.55 -14.61
N GLN A 46 -26.19 34.55 -14.94
CA GLN A 46 -25.93 33.42 -14.06
C GLN A 46 -24.46 33.38 -13.67
N SER A 47 -24.19 33.26 -12.38
CA SER A 47 -22.83 33.07 -11.87
C SER A 47 -22.25 31.72 -12.30
N ALA A 48 -20.92 31.69 -12.41
CA ALA A 48 -20.19 30.44 -12.53
C ALA A 48 -20.37 29.59 -11.26
N ILE A 49 -20.26 28.26 -11.42
CA ILE A 49 -20.30 27.29 -10.34
C ILE A 49 -18.88 26.77 -10.10
N GLU A 50 -18.52 26.57 -8.83
CA GLU A 50 -17.23 26.01 -8.43
C GLU A 50 -17.06 24.57 -8.90
N GLY A 51 -15.80 24.17 -9.10
CA GLY A 51 -15.46 22.77 -9.29
C GLY A 51 -15.64 22.00 -7.99
N ASN A 52 -16.10 20.76 -8.09
CA ASN A 52 -16.28 19.92 -6.92
C ASN A 52 -14.95 19.32 -6.45
N PRO A 53 -14.79 19.02 -5.16
CA PRO A 53 -13.58 18.40 -4.65
C PRO A 53 -13.40 16.98 -5.21
N GLY A 54 -12.15 16.56 -5.34
CA GLY A 54 -11.77 15.18 -5.59
C GLY A 54 -12.00 14.32 -4.34
N GLY A 55 -12.38 13.06 -4.56
CA GLY A 55 -12.52 12.06 -3.52
C GLY A 55 -11.18 11.65 -2.94
N ASN A 56 -11.17 11.34 -1.65
CA ASN A 56 -10.00 10.73 -1.01
C ASN A 56 -9.85 9.28 -1.45
N ALA A 57 -8.62 8.77 -1.40
CA ALA A 57 -8.35 7.37 -1.68
C ALA A 57 -8.84 6.45 -0.55
N GLY A 58 -9.06 5.18 -0.88
CA GLY A 58 -9.35 4.10 0.06
C GLY A 58 -8.08 3.60 0.75
N GLY A 59 -8.26 2.93 1.90
CA GLY A 59 -7.16 2.33 2.65
C GLY A 59 -6.64 1.05 2.01
N ALA A 60 -5.33 0.83 2.09
CA ALA A 60 -4.69 -0.44 1.82
C ALA A 60 -4.73 -1.37 3.05
N SER A 61 -4.29 -2.62 2.92
CA SER A 61 -4.15 -3.57 4.04
C SER A 61 -2.70 -4.02 4.28
N PRO A 62 -2.32 -4.38 5.51
CA PRO A 62 -0.97 -4.83 5.83
C PRO A 62 -0.67 -6.19 5.21
N GLY A 63 0.62 -6.47 5.02
CA GLY A 63 1.10 -7.81 4.72
C GLY A 63 1.01 -8.71 5.95
N GLY A 64 0.63 -9.96 5.74
CA GLY A 64 0.61 -10.98 6.79
C GLY A 64 2.02 -11.43 7.16
N ASP A 65 2.20 -11.88 8.40
CA ASP A 65 3.47 -12.48 8.83
C ASP A 65 3.66 -13.86 8.19
N GLY A 66 4.92 -14.19 7.89
CA GLY A 66 5.32 -15.54 7.55
C GLY A 66 5.21 -16.44 8.78
N ILE A 67 4.80 -17.69 8.56
CA ILE A 67 4.59 -18.67 9.61
C ILE A 67 5.49 -19.87 9.38
N ILE A 68 6.03 -20.43 10.45
CA ILE A 68 6.53 -21.80 10.45
C ILE A 68 5.79 -22.59 11.53
N THR A 69 5.10 -23.64 11.12
CA THR A 69 4.39 -24.54 12.03
C THR A 69 5.24 -25.79 12.20
N GLY A 70 6.22 -25.74 13.09
CA GLY A 70 7.04 -26.92 13.38
C GLY A 70 8.18 -26.63 14.33
N GLN A 71 8.21 -27.33 15.45
CA GLN A 71 9.44 -27.68 16.16
C GLN A 71 9.67 -29.17 15.90
N GLY A 72 10.91 -29.58 15.68
CA GLY A 72 11.24 -30.93 15.24
C GLY A 72 12.17 -31.62 16.21
N ILE A 73 11.72 -32.73 16.77
CA ILE A 73 12.60 -33.73 17.36
C ILE A 73 12.63 -34.90 16.39
N PHE A 74 13.79 -35.20 15.82
CA PHE A 74 13.98 -36.28 14.86
C PHE A 74 14.78 -37.40 15.51
N HIS A 75 14.25 -38.62 15.53
CA HIS A 75 15.02 -39.82 15.86
C HIS A 75 15.32 -40.55 14.55
N LEU A 76 16.57 -40.47 14.11
CA LEU A 76 17.00 -41.00 12.80
C LEU A 76 17.53 -42.44 12.87
N GLY A 77 17.77 -42.95 14.09
CA GLY A 77 18.35 -44.28 14.30
C GLY A 77 19.80 -44.36 13.81
N ASP A 78 20.14 -45.43 13.10
CA ASP A 78 21.47 -45.65 12.51
C ASP A 78 21.65 -44.72 11.29
N ILE A 79 22.66 -43.85 11.34
CA ILE A 79 23.01 -42.96 10.23
C ILE A 79 24.36 -43.39 9.65
N GLN A 80 24.39 -43.70 8.35
CA GLN A 80 25.63 -43.91 7.61
C GLN A 80 25.83 -42.76 6.61
N GLY A 81 26.84 -41.92 6.85
CA GLY A 81 27.20 -40.77 6.02
C GLY A 81 26.59 -39.44 6.47
N ASP A 82 26.61 -38.46 5.57
CA ASP A 82 26.13 -37.10 5.86
C ASP A 82 24.61 -36.99 5.75
N VAL A 83 24.02 -36.14 6.59
CA VAL A 83 22.60 -35.80 6.60
C VAL A 83 22.44 -34.29 6.54
N GLU A 84 21.52 -33.82 5.72
CA GLU A 84 21.20 -32.39 5.61
C GLU A 84 19.76 -32.14 6.08
N ILE A 85 19.59 -31.12 6.91
CA ILE A 85 18.27 -30.63 7.30
C ILE A 85 18.11 -29.23 6.74
N ILE A 86 17.14 -29.06 5.85
CA ILE A 86 16.80 -27.76 5.28
C ILE A 86 15.50 -27.30 5.94
N TYR A 87 15.56 -26.16 6.62
CA TYR A 87 14.33 -25.47 7.00
C TYR A 87 14.18 -24.19 6.20
N THR A 88 12.97 -23.98 5.70
CA THR A 88 12.61 -22.75 5.04
C THR A 88 11.49 -22.09 5.82
N GLY A 89 11.77 -20.96 6.45
CA GLY A 89 10.73 -20.19 7.11
C GLY A 89 9.77 -19.57 6.10
N GLY A 90 8.57 -19.20 6.54
CA GLY A 90 7.71 -18.33 5.76
C GLY A 90 8.31 -16.92 5.68
N GLY A 91 8.39 -16.34 4.48
CA GLY A 91 8.63 -14.91 4.33
C GLY A 91 7.41 -14.09 4.74
N GLY A 92 7.61 -12.85 5.16
CA GLY A 92 6.51 -11.92 5.38
C GLY A 92 5.90 -11.45 4.06
N GLY A 93 4.58 -11.25 4.05
CA GLY A 93 3.87 -10.68 2.90
C GLY A 93 4.15 -9.18 2.75
N ASN A 94 4.12 -8.67 1.53
CA ASN A 94 4.29 -7.23 1.29
C ASN A 94 3.05 -6.47 1.76
N GLY A 95 3.22 -5.25 2.29
CA GLY A 95 2.11 -4.36 2.59
C GLY A 95 1.50 -3.77 1.32
N GLY A 96 0.19 -3.52 1.34
CA GLY A 96 -0.50 -2.88 0.23
C GLY A 96 -0.11 -1.41 0.07
N SER A 97 0.01 -0.94 -1.17
CA SER A 97 0.26 0.46 -1.49
C SER A 97 -0.99 1.30 -1.25
N GLY A 98 -0.83 2.51 -0.70
CA GLY A 98 -1.92 3.46 -0.53
C GLY A 98 -2.50 3.91 -1.87
N GLY A 99 -3.80 4.21 -1.89
CA GLY A 99 -4.48 4.73 -3.06
C GLY A 99 -4.17 6.21 -3.31
N ASN A 100 -4.23 6.65 -4.55
CA ASN A 100 -4.04 8.06 -4.91
C ASN A 100 -5.32 8.87 -4.69
N GLY A 101 -5.19 10.12 -4.25
CA GLY A 101 -6.32 11.03 -4.16
C GLY A 101 -6.85 11.44 -5.54
N GLY A 102 -8.16 11.61 -5.66
CA GLY A 102 -8.80 12.07 -6.89
C GLY A 102 -8.51 13.55 -7.17
N LYS A 103 -8.50 13.96 -8.44
CA LYS A 103 -8.33 15.38 -8.79
C LYS A 103 -9.58 16.18 -8.41
N GLY A 104 -9.41 17.45 -8.02
CA GLY A 104 -10.51 18.39 -7.92
C GLY A 104 -10.98 18.83 -9.31
N GLY A 105 -12.26 19.10 -9.45
CA GLY A 105 -12.84 19.64 -10.68
C GLY A 105 -12.44 21.10 -10.89
N ASN A 106 -12.39 21.57 -12.12
CA ASN A 106 -12.10 22.97 -12.44
C ASN A 106 -13.29 23.86 -12.10
N GLY A 107 -13.05 25.12 -11.74
CA GLY A 107 -14.08 26.12 -11.56
C GLY A 107 -14.62 26.61 -12.89
N GLY A 108 -15.91 26.94 -12.95
CA GLY A 108 -16.51 27.53 -14.13
C GLY A 108 -15.91 28.90 -14.46
N ASN A 109 -15.72 29.19 -15.74
CA ASN A 109 -15.23 30.48 -16.21
C ASN A 109 -16.23 31.61 -15.95
N GLY A 110 -15.72 32.81 -15.68
CA GLY A 110 -16.53 34.02 -15.62
C GLY A 110 -16.95 34.51 -17.01
N ALA A 111 -17.79 35.54 -17.06
CA ALA A 111 -18.25 36.17 -18.28
C ALA A 111 -17.78 37.63 -18.33
N ALA A 112 -17.20 38.05 -19.47
CA ALA A 112 -16.77 39.42 -19.68
C ALA A 112 -17.96 40.40 -19.68
N ALA A 113 -17.73 41.65 -19.29
CA ALA A 113 -18.75 42.69 -19.35
C ALA A 113 -19.24 42.90 -20.79
N SER A 114 -20.55 43.09 -20.98
CA SER A 114 -21.16 43.34 -22.29
C SER A 114 -22.44 44.17 -22.15
N GLY A 115 -22.46 45.35 -22.81
CA GLY A 115 -23.59 46.28 -22.73
C GLY A 115 -23.88 46.72 -21.29
N PRO A 116 -25.14 46.63 -20.80
CA PRO A 116 -25.49 46.97 -19.42
C PRO A 116 -25.05 45.89 -18.41
N CYS A 117 -24.61 44.72 -18.89
CA CYS A 117 -24.22 43.61 -18.03
C CYS A 117 -22.76 43.77 -17.59
N LYS A 118 -22.57 43.78 -16.27
CA LYS A 118 -21.25 43.78 -15.65
C LYS A 118 -20.52 42.47 -15.92
N GLN A 119 -19.21 42.48 -15.71
CA GLN A 119 -18.41 41.27 -15.68
C GLN A 119 -18.90 40.35 -14.55
N ILE A 120 -18.95 39.06 -14.83
CA ILE A 120 -19.22 38.00 -13.86
C ILE A 120 -17.88 37.29 -13.64
N ASN A 121 -17.44 37.20 -12.38
CA ASN A 121 -16.21 36.50 -12.06
C ASN A 121 -16.36 34.99 -12.26
N GLY A 122 -15.27 34.32 -12.57
CA GLY A 122 -15.20 32.86 -12.57
C GLY A 122 -15.24 32.32 -11.16
N ALA A 123 -15.55 31.03 -11.09
CA ALA A 123 -15.64 30.30 -9.84
C ALA A 123 -14.31 29.61 -9.51
N ASN A 124 -14.16 29.20 -8.25
CA ASN A 124 -12.96 28.51 -7.80
C ASN A 124 -12.89 27.07 -8.32
N GLY A 125 -11.67 26.57 -8.51
CA GLY A 125 -11.43 25.14 -8.70
C GLY A 125 -11.65 24.36 -7.41
N GLY A 126 -12.15 23.13 -7.56
CA GLY A 126 -12.31 22.18 -6.48
C GLY A 126 -10.97 21.69 -5.93
N LYS A 127 -10.94 21.39 -4.64
CA LYS A 127 -9.75 20.83 -3.98
C LYS A 127 -9.46 19.40 -4.48
N GLY A 128 -8.19 19.03 -4.61
CA GLY A 128 -7.77 17.64 -4.82
C GLY A 128 -7.99 16.78 -3.58
N GLY A 129 -8.33 15.51 -3.78
CA GLY A 129 -8.46 14.51 -2.73
C GLY A 129 -7.09 14.08 -2.18
N ASN A 130 -7.09 13.54 -0.96
CA ASN A 130 -5.88 13.04 -0.31
C ASN A 130 -5.57 11.60 -0.76
N GLY A 131 -4.29 11.30 -0.95
CA GLY A 131 -3.80 9.93 -1.01
C GLY A 131 -3.80 9.29 0.38
N THR A 132 -3.81 7.97 0.43
CA THR A 132 -3.71 7.21 1.70
C THR A 132 -2.31 6.63 1.89
N ASN A 133 -1.98 6.28 3.13
CA ASN A 133 -0.69 5.68 3.45
C ASN A 133 -0.58 4.25 2.91
N GLY A 134 0.62 3.87 2.50
CA GLY A 134 0.97 2.47 2.32
C GLY A 134 0.97 1.73 3.66
N GLN A 135 0.66 0.45 3.62
CA GLN A 135 0.60 -0.39 4.82
C GLN A 135 1.91 -1.13 5.06
N PRO A 136 2.19 -1.53 6.31
CA PRO A 136 3.41 -2.25 6.63
C PRO A 136 3.45 -3.63 5.97
N GLY A 137 4.67 -4.09 5.64
CA GLY A 137 4.93 -5.48 5.30
C GLY A 137 4.92 -6.36 6.54
N GLY A 138 4.54 -7.62 6.38
CA GLY A 138 4.59 -8.62 7.44
C GLY A 138 6.01 -9.04 7.77
N ASN A 139 6.23 -9.55 8.97
CA ASN A 139 7.50 -10.10 9.41
C ASN A 139 7.75 -11.47 8.79
N GLY A 140 9.01 -11.83 8.62
CA GLY A 140 9.39 -13.22 8.33
C GLY A 140 9.22 -14.11 9.56
N ALA A 141 8.97 -15.40 9.35
CA ALA A 141 8.92 -16.39 10.41
C ALA A 141 10.28 -16.47 11.13
N ASN A 142 10.27 -16.69 12.44
CA ASN A 142 11.47 -17.12 13.15
C ASN A 142 11.78 -18.58 12.79
N GLY A 143 13.06 -18.94 12.69
CA GLY A 143 13.47 -20.31 12.47
C GLY A 143 13.08 -21.23 13.63
N PRO A 144 12.90 -22.54 13.38
CA PRO A 144 12.45 -23.48 14.39
C PRO A 144 13.60 -23.94 15.28
N ASN A 145 13.27 -24.52 16.44
CA ASN A 145 14.23 -25.25 17.25
C ASN A 145 14.18 -26.72 16.84
N ILE A 146 15.30 -27.26 16.38
CA ILE A 146 15.42 -28.64 15.91
C ILE A 146 16.44 -29.40 16.75
N VAL A 147 16.05 -30.59 17.20
CA VAL A 147 16.93 -31.55 17.87
C VAL A 147 16.93 -32.84 17.06
N VAL A 148 18.11 -33.34 16.74
CA VAL A 148 18.32 -34.61 16.05
C VAL A 148 18.97 -35.59 17.01
N TYR A 149 18.34 -36.75 17.13
CA TYR A 149 18.81 -37.90 17.87
C TYR A 149 19.20 -39.02 16.89
N TYR A 150 20.35 -39.64 17.11
CA TYR A 150 20.88 -40.73 16.29
C TYR A 150 21.56 -41.78 17.17
N TYR A 151 21.62 -43.04 16.74
CA TYR A 151 22.39 -44.06 17.45
C TYR A 151 23.88 -43.89 17.20
N GLN A 152 24.68 -43.96 18.26
CA GLN A 152 26.10 -43.70 18.20
C GLN A 152 26.83 -44.83 17.45
N ASP A 153 27.04 -44.64 16.16
CA ASP A 153 27.92 -45.48 15.34
C ASP A 153 29.23 -44.74 15.00
N THR A 154 30.27 -45.51 14.72
CA THR A 154 31.55 -45.00 14.20
C THR A 154 31.63 -45.21 12.69
N PRO A 155 31.94 -44.18 11.89
CA PRO A 155 32.26 -42.80 12.26
C PRO A 155 31.02 -41.93 12.59
N THR A 156 31.22 -40.87 13.38
CA THR A 156 30.17 -39.88 13.69
C THR A 156 29.63 -39.26 12.40
N PRO A 157 28.30 -39.23 12.19
CA PRO A 157 27.71 -38.62 11.00
C PRO A 157 27.86 -37.09 11.03
N ASN A 158 28.07 -36.47 9.87
CA ASN A 158 27.92 -35.03 9.75
C ASN A 158 26.44 -34.71 9.52
N VAL A 159 25.82 -34.03 10.48
CA VAL A 159 24.46 -33.50 10.31
C VAL A 159 24.55 -31.99 10.19
N SER A 160 24.14 -31.45 9.06
CA SER A 160 24.14 -30.00 8.79
C SER A 160 22.72 -29.45 8.77
N MET A 161 22.61 -28.13 8.98
CA MET A 161 21.36 -27.40 8.84
C MET A 161 21.54 -26.21 7.91
N SER A 162 20.66 -26.08 6.92
CA SER A 162 20.53 -24.88 6.09
C SER A 162 19.24 -24.14 6.42
N THR A 163 19.33 -22.81 6.42
CA THR A 163 18.25 -21.90 6.80
C THR A 163 17.95 -21.00 5.61
N GLU A 164 16.84 -21.24 4.93
CA GLU A 164 16.46 -20.40 3.79
C GLU A 164 15.22 -19.57 4.11
N THR A 165 15.28 -18.28 3.81
CA THR A 165 14.16 -17.33 3.86
C THR A 165 13.48 -17.16 5.24
N LEU A 166 13.96 -16.16 5.96
CA LEU A 166 13.27 -15.56 7.12
C LEU A 166 13.01 -14.08 6.86
N LYS A 167 12.92 -13.65 5.60
CA LYS A 167 12.88 -12.23 5.24
C LYS A 167 11.49 -11.65 5.51
N GLY A 168 11.43 -10.46 6.10
CA GLY A 168 10.19 -9.68 6.14
C GLY A 168 9.77 -9.18 4.76
N GLY A 169 8.47 -8.90 4.61
CA GLY A 169 7.90 -8.29 3.43
C GLY A 169 8.24 -6.81 3.35
N THR A 170 8.14 -6.22 2.15
CA THR A 170 8.32 -4.77 1.98
C THR A 170 7.08 -4.02 2.47
N GLY A 171 7.24 -2.79 2.94
CA GLY A 171 6.10 -1.89 3.13
C GLY A 171 5.53 -1.42 1.79
N GLY A 172 4.24 -1.09 1.76
CA GLY A 172 3.59 -0.52 0.59
C GLY A 172 3.99 0.94 0.36
N ALA A 173 3.93 1.43 -0.87
CA ALA A 173 4.17 2.84 -1.16
C ALA A 173 3.01 3.71 -0.65
N GLY A 174 3.27 4.97 -0.30
CA GLY A 174 2.22 5.94 -0.02
C GLY A 174 1.53 6.42 -1.30
N GLY A 175 0.23 6.68 -1.22
CA GLY A 175 -0.57 7.17 -2.33
C GLY A 175 -0.34 8.66 -2.61
N LYS A 176 -0.42 9.08 -3.87
CA LYS A 176 -0.17 10.47 -4.26
C LYS A 176 -1.35 11.39 -3.91
N ALA A 177 -1.06 12.66 -3.67
CA ALA A 177 -2.07 13.71 -3.62
C ALA A 177 -2.82 13.87 -4.94
N GLY A 178 -4.13 14.12 -4.86
CA GLY A 178 -4.92 14.64 -5.96
C GLY A 178 -4.56 16.10 -6.25
N GLN A 179 -4.52 16.47 -7.53
CA GLN A 179 -4.31 17.86 -7.94
C GLN A 179 -5.60 18.67 -7.70
N GLY A 180 -5.47 19.92 -7.25
CA GLY A 180 -6.59 20.86 -7.25
C GLY A 180 -6.99 21.27 -8.67
N GLY A 181 -8.27 21.55 -8.88
CA GLY A 181 -8.77 22.05 -10.16
C GLY A 181 -8.36 23.50 -10.41
N THR A 182 -8.31 23.92 -11.66
CA THR A 182 -8.00 25.31 -12.01
C THR A 182 -9.19 26.23 -11.71
N GLY A 183 -8.95 27.45 -11.26
CA GLY A 183 -9.98 28.48 -11.12
C GLY A 183 -10.44 29.00 -12.48
N GLY A 184 -11.69 29.46 -12.54
CA GLY A 184 -12.25 30.09 -13.73
C GLY A 184 -11.70 31.50 -13.98
N SER A 185 -11.82 31.96 -15.23
CA SER A 185 -11.40 33.30 -15.67
C SER A 185 -11.99 34.45 -14.83
N PHE A 186 -11.35 35.63 -14.82
CA PHE A 186 -11.85 36.84 -14.14
C PHE A 186 -11.91 36.75 -12.59
N GLY A 187 -10.99 36.01 -11.97
CA GLY A 187 -10.79 36.04 -10.52
C GLY A 187 -11.10 34.74 -9.77
N GLY A 188 -11.36 33.63 -10.46
CA GLY A 188 -11.43 32.31 -9.82
C GLY A 188 -10.06 31.87 -9.33
N SER A 189 -10.00 31.32 -8.12
CA SER A 189 -8.77 30.76 -7.55
C SER A 189 -8.62 29.28 -7.89
N ASN A 190 -7.38 28.81 -8.06
CA ASN A 190 -7.11 27.38 -8.18
C ASN A 190 -7.43 26.66 -6.87
N GLY A 191 -7.96 25.44 -6.98
CA GLY A 191 -8.13 24.53 -5.87
C GLY A 191 -6.77 24.11 -5.29
N GLN A 192 -6.76 23.80 -3.99
CA GLN A 192 -5.56 23.27 -3.35
C GLN A 192 -5.35 21.80 -3.73
N ASN A 193 -4.09 21.38 -3.84
CA ASN A 193 -3.77 19.96 -3.92
C ASN A 193 -4.14 19.24 -2.61
N GLY A 194 -4.39 17.94 -2.69
CA GLY A 194 -4.49 17.08 -1.52
C GLY A 194 -3.13 16.81 -0.86
N SER A 195 -3.12 15.97 0.15
CA SER A 195 -1.90 15.45 0.78
C SER A 195 -1.47 14.11 0.17
N THR A 196 -0.17 13.88 0.09
CA THR A 196 0.43 12.57 -0.22
C THR A 196 0.43 11.72 1.04
N GLY A 197 0.25 10.40 0.89
CA GLY A 197 0.38 9.44 1.97
C GLY A 197 1.83 9.00 2.19
N ASP A 198 2.12 8.53 3.40
CA ASP A 198 3.42 8.00 3.76
C ASP A 198 3.61 6.56 3.27
N ALA A 199 4.86 6.16 3.05
CA ALA A 199 5.19 4.75 2.79
C ALA A 199 5.05 3.90 4.06
N GLY A 200 4.63 2.65 3.88
CA GLY A 200 4.58 1.65 4.94
C GLY A 200 5.97 1.19 5.37
N THR A 201 6.08 0.70 6.60
CA THR A 201 7.35 0.16 7.11
C THR A 201 7.64 -1.23 6.54
N VAL A 202 8.92 -1.52 6.32
CA VAL A 202 9.40 -2.86 5.97
C VAL A 202 9.22 -3.81 7.17
N GLY A 203 8.76 -5.03 6.91
CA GLY A 203 8.65 -6.08 7.90
C GLY A 203 10.02 -6.58 8.36
N LYS A 204 10.10 -7.05 9.60
CA LYS A 204 11.37 -7.56 10.16
C LYS A 204 11.67 -8.92 9.58
N SER A 205 12.95 -9.19 9.34
CA SER A 205 13.40 -10.57 9.16
C SER A 205 13.26 -11.34 10.48
N GLY A 206 12.84 -12.59 10.41
CA GLY A 206 12.78 -13.51 11.53
C GLY A 206 14.18 -13.88 12.02
N ALA A 207 14.24 -14.22 13.31
CA ALA A 207 15.46 -14.70 13.93
C ALA A 207 15.81 -16.11 13.45
N PRO A 208 17.09 -16.46 13.30
CA PRO A 208 17.51 -17.84 13.05
C PRO A 208 16.97 -18.79 14.13
N GLY A 209 16.68 -20.03 13.73
CA GLY A 209 16.35 -21.12 14.64
C GLY A 209 17.57 -21.67 15.38
N SER A 210 17.34 -22.67 16.23
CA SER A 210 18.42 -23.41 16.89
C SER A 210 18.51 -24.86 16.40
N PHE A 211 19.71 -25.41 16.40
CA PHE A 211 20.00 -26.77 15.94
C PHE A 211 20.87 -27.51 16.94
N SER A 212 20.46 -28.72 17.32
CA SER A 212 21.22 -29.59 18.23
C SER A 212 21.24 -31.01 17.69
N VAL A 213 22.40 -31.65 17.76
CA VAL A 213 22.59 -33.05 17.37
C VAL A 213 23.08 -33.81 18.59
N ARG A 214 22.45 -34.95 18.88
CA ARG A 214 22.65 -35.74 20.11
C ARG A 214 22.68 -37.22 19.75
N SER A 215 23.60 -37.97 20.35
CA SER A 215 23.54 -39.43 20.27
C SER A 215 22.59 -40.01 21.33
N GLU A 216 21.98 -41.15 21.02
CA GLU A 216 21.18 -41.96 21.95
C GLU A 216 21.75 -43.38 22.04
N PRO A 217 21.62 -44.03 23.21
CA PRO A 217 21.97 -45.44 23.35
C PRO A 217 21.03 -46.31 22.50
N ARG A 218 21.60 -47.36 21.91
CA ARG A 218 20.87 -48.33 21.09
C ARG A 218 19.91 -49.13 22.00
N PRO A 219 18.60 -49.27 21.67
CA PRO A 219 17.70 -50.12 22.43
C PRO A 219 18.17 -51.58 22.33
N SER A 220 18.22 -52.25 23.49
CA SER A 220 18.64 -53.65 23.66
C SER A 220 17.63 -54.64 23.12
#